data_AF-A0A953BP02-F1
#
_entry.id   AF-A0A953BP02-F1
#
_cell.length_a   1.000
_cell.length_b   1.000
_cell.length_c   1.000
_cell.angle_alpha   90.00
_cell.angle_beta   90.00
_cell.angle_gamma   90.00
#
_symmetry.space_group_name_H-M   'P 1'
#
loop_
_entity.id
_entity.type
_entity.pdbx_description
1 polymer ?
#
loop_
_entity_poly.entity_id
_entity_poly.type
_entity_poly.pdbx_seq_one_letter_code
_entity_poly.pdbx_strand_id
1 'polypeptide(L)'
;MNNRAGDLPVAPRWTARTNAMTRHSLASLVSPVFLRLVLAVTFFWAGLGKVVATSDYSGDDAATLKRWNITSSGSPTTPAPTNAPTPPTTPTTPTTPTDPPADGASAGEPAPAEPATDSIRAPRLYHIALMIERMARTSPPPPATIDSTPTPPTPELRRTIPAFAADGRTPVVLAWSAAICEIAAGVCCFIGLLTRLAALSLAGVMATAIWLTQIGPAYASGSAMFGFLPRHETFDTAAWQPLLWQVSLLGASLALLFAGPGLISLDRLFFHRPHSATRPATSAGTPA
;
A
#
# COMPACT_ATOMS: atom_id res chain seq x y z
N MET A 1 39.98 -12.96 -73.34
CA MET A 1 40.20 -12.54 -71.93
C MET A 1 38.84 -12.58 -71.24
N ASN A 2 38.56 -13.66 -70.51
CA ASN A 2 37.29 -13.91 -69.83
C ASN A 2 37.40 -13.47 -68.37
N ASN A 3 36.78 -12.34 -68.02
CA ASN A 3 36.58 -11.94 -66.62
C ASN A 3 35.34 -12.68 -66.07
N ARG A 4 35.55 -13.80 -65.39
CA ARG A 4 34.55 -14.40 -64.50
C ARG A 4 34.48 -13.55 -63.23
N ALA A 5 33.57 -12.57 -63.23
CA ALA A 5 33.14 -11.90 -62.01
C ALA A 5 32.49 -12.96 -61.10
N GLY A 6 33.08 -13.18 -59.94
CA GLY A 6 32.68 -14.22 -59.00
C GLY A 6 31.28 -13.99 -58.44
N ASP A 7 30.45 -15.02 -58.54
CA ASP A 7 29.22 -15.18 -57.77
C ASP A 7 29.55 -15.18 -56.28
N LEU A 8 29.38 -14.04 -55.62
CA LEU A 8 29.36 -14.00 -54.15
C LEU A 8 28.04 -14.63 -53.69
N PRO A 9 28.07 -15.61 -52.76
CA PRO A 9 26.86 -16.24 -52.26
C PRO A 9 25.97 -15.19 -51.60
N VAL A 10 24.78 -14.98 -52.18
CA VAL A 10 23.74 -14.13 -51.60
C VAL A 10 23.32 -14.76 -50.27
N ALA A 11 23.83 -14.23 -49.16
CA ALA A 11 23.45 -14.69 -47.84
C ALA A 11 21.91 -14.63 -47.71
N PRO A 12 21.25 -15.71 -47.29
CA PRO A 12 19.80 -15.77 -47.27
C PRO A 12 19.24 -14.73 -46.31
N ARG A 13 18.49 -13.76 -46.85
CA ARG A 13 17.76 -12.69 -46.11
C ARG A 13 16.85 -13.19 -44.98
N TRP A 14 16.66 -14.50 -44.84
CA TRP A 14 15.81 -15.13 -43.83
C TRP A 14 16.39 -15.13 -42.41
N THR A 15 17.71 -15.11 -42.23
CA THR A 15 18.33 -15.22 -40.90
C THR A 15 18.25 -13.95 -40.06
N ALA A 16 18.14 -12.77 -40.68
CA ALA A 16 18.01 -11.50 -39.96
C ALA A 16 16.59 -11.30 -39.37
N ARG A 17 15.57 -11.85 -40.03
CA ARG A 17 14.16 -11.64 -39.63
C ARG A 17 13.76 -12.48 -38.42
N THR A 18 14.35 -13.66 -38.25
CA THR A 18 14.07 -14.57 -37.12
C THR A 18 14.62 -14.04 -35.81
N ASN A 19 15.80 -13.42 -35.80
CA ASN A 19 16.44 -12.88 -34.60
C ASN A 19 15.73 -11.64 -34.02
N ALA A 20 15.10 -10.82 -34.86
CA ALA A 20 14.31 -9.69 -34.40
C ALA A 20 13.00 -10.13 -33.71
N MET A 21 12.30 -11.12 -34.26
CA MET A 21 11.05 -11.65 -33.68
C MET A 21 11.27 -12.34 -32.33
N THR A 22 12.36 -13.08 -32.16
CA THR A 22 12.65 -13.80 -30.91
C THR A 22 12.95 -12.85 -29.75
N ARG A 23 13.67 -11.75 -29.99
CA ARG A 23 14.00 -10.75 -28.97
C ARG A 23 12.78 -9.97 -28.48
N HIS A 24 11.93 -9.50 -29.38
CA HIS A 24 10.68 -8.84 -29.01
C HIS A 24 9.75 -9.78 -28.23
N SER A 25 9.70 -11.06 -28.62
CA SER A 25 8.94 -12.07 -27.90
C SER A 25 9.46 -12.24 -26.48
N LEU A 26 10.77 -12.43 -26.28
CA LEU A 26 11.34 -12.59 -24.92
C LEU A 26 11.03 -11.40 -24.01
N ALA A 27 11.23 -10.16 -24.48
CA ALA A 27 10.97 -8.97 -23.67
C ALA A 27 9.51 -8.89 -23.19
N SER A 28 8.56 -9.18 -24.09
CA SER A 28 7.13 -9.18 -23.78
C SER A 28 6.71 -10.29 -22.80
N LEU A 29 7.54 -11.33 -22.63
CA LEU A 29 7.21 -12.51 -21.85
C LEU A 29 7.88 -12.52 -20.48
N VAL A 30 9.11 -11.98 -20.37
CA VAL A 30 9.85 -11.88 -19.11
C VAL A 30 9.33 -10.72 -18.24
N SER A 31 9.01 -9.57 -18.84
CA SER A 31 8.58 -8.38 -18.07
C SER A 31 7.37 -8.65 -17.16
N PRO A 32 6.27 -9.29 -17.61
CA PRO A 32 5.14 -9.61 -16.74
C PRO A 32 5.48 -10.59 -15.62
N VAL A 33 6.45 -11.49 -15.81
CA VAL A 33 6.88 -12.45 -14.76
C VAL A 33 7.57 -11.70 -13.63
N PHE A 34 8.49 -10.79 -13.95
CA PHE A 34 9.17 -9.98 -12.93
C PHE A 34 8.18 -9.07 -12.19
N LEU A 35 7.26 -8.44 -12.92
CA LEU A 35 6.24 -7.57 -12.35
C LEU A 35 5.31 -8.34 -11.39
N ARG A 36 4.91 -9.56 -11.75
CA ARG A 36 4.16 -10.47 -10.86
C ARG A 36 4.91 -10.76 -9.59
N LEU A 37 6.19 -11.12 -9.68
CA LEU A 37 6.99 -11.47 -8.51
C LEU A 37 7.11 -10.28 -7.54
N VAL A 38 7.43 -9.10 -8.07
CA VAL A 38 7.55 -7.88 -7.25
C VAL A 38 6.24 -7.53 -6.56
N LEU A 39 5.13 -7.52 -7.31
CA LEU A 39 3.81 -7.23 -6.75
C LEU A 39 3.38 -8.29 -5.74
N ALA A 40 3.58 -9.57 -6.06
CA ALA A 40 3.24 -10.68 -5.18
C ALA A 40 3.94 -10.57 -3.83
N VAL A 41 5.26 -10.40 -3.81
CA VAL A 41 6.04 -10.26 -2.59
C VAL A 41 5.60 -9.03 -1.81
N THR A 42 5.46 -7.89 -2.49
CA THR A 42 5.09 -6.62 -1.85
C THR A 42 3.73 -6.70 -1.17
N PHE A 43 2.69 -7.15 -1.88
CA PHE A 43 1.33 -7.19 -1.36
C PHE A 43 1.08 -8.33 -0.39
N PHE A 44 1.68 -9.50 -0.61
CA PHE A 44 1.63 -10.58 0.37
C PHE A 44 2.23 -10.13 1.70
N TRP A 45 3.42 -9.53 1.66
CA TRP A 45 4.09 -9.03 2.86
C TRP A 45 3.31 -7.88 3.51
N ALA A 46 2.84 -6.92 2.72
CA ALA A 46 2.08 -5.78 3.23
C ALA A 46 0.74 -6.20 3.87
N GLY A 47 0.06 -7.19 3.29
CA GLY A 47 -1.19 -7.73 3.85
C GLY A 47 -0.93 -8.54 5.13
N LEU A 48 0.08 -9.42 5.10
CA LEU A 48 0.46 -10.22 6.27
C LEU A 48 0.89 -9.32 7.45
N GLY A 49 1.66 -8.28 7.18
CA GLY A 49 2.09 -7.30 8.17
C GLY A 49 0.92 -6.58 8.86
N LYS A 50 -0.20 -6.33 8.16
CA LYS A 50 -1.39 -5.72 8.78
C LYS A 50 -2.06 -6.64 9.80
N VAL A 51 -2.08 -7.95 9.50
CA VAL A 51 -2.77 -8.95 10.33
C VAL A 51 -1.89 -9.38 11.51
N VAL A 52 -0.60 -9.57 11.29
CA VAL A 52 0.32 -10.13 12.29
C VAL A 52 0.92 -9.05 13.19
N ALA A 53 1.24 -7.86 12.66
CA ALA A 53 1.78 -6.80 13.49
C ALA A 53 0.70 -6.26 14.41
N THR A 54 1.04 -6.04 15.68
CA THR A 54 0.16 -5.42 16.68
C THR A 54 0.59 -3.98 16.95
N SER A 55 -0.34 -3.17 17.42
CA SER A 55 -0.11 -1.80 17.88
C SER A 55 -0.94 -1.54 19.12
N ASP A 56 -0.43 -0.68 19.99
CA ASP A 56 -1.14 -0.25 21.19
C ASP A 56 -1.97 0.98 20.82
N TYR A 57 -3.26 0.92 21.11
CA TYR A 57 -4.22 2.00 20.89
C TYR A 57 -4.67 2.51 22.25
N SER A 58 -4.73 3.83 22.43
CA SER A 58 -5.13 4.49 23.68
C SER A 58 -6.19 5.57 23.40
N GLY A 59 -6.79 6.10 24.46
CA GLY A 59 -7.75 7.22 24.38
C GLY A 59 -8.97 6.91 23.51
N ASP A 60 -9.30 7.82 22.60
CA ASP A 60 -10.46 7.72 21.72
C ASP A 60 -10.41 6.50 20.80
N ASP A 61 -9.22 6.08 20.36
CA ASP A 61 -9.04 4.90 19.53
C ASP A 61 -9.35 3.63 20.32
N ALA A 62 -8.85 3.52 21.55
CA ALA A 62 -9.19 2.39 22.42
C ALA A 62 -10.69 2.34 22.70
N ALA A 63 -11.32 3.47 23.02
CA ALA A 63 -12.76 3.54 23.24
C ALA A 63 -13.54 3.09 21.99
N THR A 64 -13.07 3.49 20.81
CA THR A 64 -13.66 3.12 19.52
C THR A 64 -13.54 1.62 19.24
N LEU A 65 -12.36 1.03 19.47
CA LEU A 65 -12.17 -0.41 19.33
C LEU A 65 -13.06 -1.20 20.31
N LYS A 66 -13.24 -0.72 21.54
CA LYS A 66 -14.20 -1.30 22.50
C LYS A 66 -15.64 -1.26 21.96
N ARG A 67 -16.07 -0.15 21.33
CA ARG A 67 -17.41 -0.05 20.70
C ARG A 67 -17.62 -1.10 19.59
N TRP A 68 -16.55 -1.54 18.92
CA TRP A 68 -16.60 -2.60 17.92
C TRP A 68 -16.46 -4.02 18.50
N ASN A 69 -16.49 -4.15 19.83
CA ASN A 69 -16.23 -5.40 20.56
C ASN A 69 -14.85 -5.99 20.28
N ILE A 70 -13.85 -5.14 20.02
CA ILE A 70 -12.44 -5.56 19.91
C ILE A 70 -11.82 -5.39 21.29
N THR A 71 -11.72 -6.50 22.02
CA THR A 71 -11.07 -6.56 23.33
C THR A 71 -9.58 -6.84 23.18
N SER A 72 -8.77 -6.35 24.13
CA SER A 72 -7.34 -6.64 24.17
C SER A 72 -7.14 -8.15 24.23
N SER A 73 -6.40 -8.71 23.27
CA SER A 73 -5.98 -10.11 23.30
C SER A 73 -4.94 -10.23 24.41
N GLY A 74 -5.42 -10.46 25.64
CA GLY A 74 -4.66 -10.59 26.89
C GLY A 74 -3.24 -10.08 26.78
N SER A 75 -3.02 -8.80 27.10
CA SER A 75 -1.65 -8.30 27.24
C SER A 75 -0.94 -9.29 28.14
N PRO A 76 0.13 -9.98 27.69
CA PRO A 76 0.92 -10.76 28.62
C PRO A 76 1.35 -9.75 29.66
N THR A 77 0.80 -9.86 30.87
CA THR A 77 1.39 -9.28 32.07
C THR A 77 2.74 -9.97 32.20
N THR A 78 3.70 -9.57 31.38
CA THR A 78 5.10 -9.71 31.71
C THR A 78 5.23 -8.84 32.94
N PRO A 79 5.38 -9.43 34.14
CA PRO A 79 5.61 -8.64 35.33
C PRO A 79 6.78 -7.73 35.02
N ALA A 80 6.61 -6.43 35.26
CA ALA A 80 7.67 -5.46 35.10
C ALA A 80 8.95 -6.03 35.74
N PRO A 81 10.07 -6.16 35.01
CA PRO A 81 11.29 -6.68 35.60
C PRO A 81 11.64 -5.78 36.80
N THR A 82 11.50 -6.35 38.00
CA THR A 82 11.58 -5.61 39.26
C THR A 82 12.94 -4.93 39.48
N ASN A 83 14.00 -5.25 38.75
CA ASN A 83 15.28 -4.55 38.88
C ASN A 83 16.06 -4.62 37.56
N ALA A 84 15.98 -3.60 36.71
CA ALA A 84 17.00 -3.35 35.70
C ALA A 84 18.00 -2.34 36.28
N PRO A 85 19.32 -2.66 36.34
CA PRO A 85 20.34 -1.73 36.79
C PRO A 85 20.34 -0.48 35.90
N THR A 86 20.31 0.69 36.53
CA THR A 86 20.48 2.00 35.89
C THR A 86 21.69 1.96 34.93
N PRO A 87 21.54 2.27 33.63
CA PRO A 87 22.68 2.36 32.73
C PRO A 87 23.62 3.49 33.19
N PRO A 88 24.95 3.32 33.07
CA PRO A 88 25.90 4.34 33.48
C PRO A 88 25.73 5.60 32.63
N THR A 89 25.46 6.71 33.32
CA THR A 89 25.42 8.06 32.79
C THR A 89 26.70 8.31 31.96
N THR A 90 26.55 8.49 30.66
CA THR A 90 27.67 8.95 29.82
C THR A 90 27.95 10.42 30.16
N PRO A 91 29.21 10.83 30.38
CA PRO A 91 29.55 12.15 30.89
C PRO A 91 29.32 13.24 29.84
N THR A 92 28.49 14.21 30.19
CA THR A 92 28.40 15.51 29.53
C THR A 92 29.70 16.28 29.74
N THR A 93 30.32 16.75 28.65
CA THR A 93 31.46 17.67 28.70
C THR A 93 31.02 19.07 29.19
N PRO A 94 31.87 19.80 29.94
CA PRO A 94 31.43 20.88 30.84
C PRO A 94 31.66 22.32 30.34
N THR A 95 31.28 23.26 31.20
CA THR A 95 31.54 24.73 31.31
C THR A 95 30.41 25.63 30.77
N THR A 96 29.81 26.53 31.56
CA THR A 96 30.41 27.54 32.48
C THR A 96 29.43 27.96 33.61
N PRO A 97 29.93 28.48 34.76
CA PRO A 97 29.25 28.48 36.07
C PRO A 97 28.72 29.85 36.52
N THR A 98 27.81 29.84 37.51
CA THR A 98 27.84 30.61 38.80
C THR A 98 26.42 30.90 39.29
N ASP A 99 25.99 30.22 40.35
CA ASP A 99 25.35 30.86 41.52
C ASP A 99 25.18 29.88 42.71
N PRO A 100 25.07 30.39 43.96
CA PRO A 100 25.43 29.69 45.20
C PRO A 100 24.32 28.83 45.83
N PRO A 101 24.62 28.01 46.86
CA PRO A 101 23.76 26.92 47.29
C PRO A 101 22.70 27.38 48.30
N ALA A 102 21.45 26.98 48.06
CA ALA A 102 20.42 26.96 49.09
C ALA A 102 20.02 25.50 49.34
N ASP A 103 20.46 25.00 50.48
CA ASP A 103 20.06 23.73 51.06
C ASP A 103 18.55 23.68 51.26
N GLY A 104 17.91 22.75 50.57
CA GLY A 104 16.49 22.48 50.69
C GLY A 104 16.20 21.05 50.24
N ALA A 105 16.54 20.08 51.08
CA ALA A 105 16.14 18.69 50.93
C ALA A 105 14.60 18.60 51.02
N SER A 106 13.94 18.80 49.88
CA SER A 106 12.52 18.53 49.70
C SER A 106 12.36 17.00 49.63
N ALA A 107 11.76 16.43 50.67
CA ALA A 107 11.32 15.04 50.67
C ALA A 107 10.42 14.85 49.45
N GLY A 108 10.89 14.03 48.50
CA GLY A 108 10.21 13.78 47.23
C GLY A 108 8.77 13.33 47.48
N GLU A 109 7.85 14.23 47.18
CA GLU A 109 6.43 13.93 47.10
C GLU A 109 6.27 12.80 46.06
N PRO A 110 5.68 11.65 46.42
CA PRO A 110 5.53 10.53 45.50
C PRO A 110 4.79 11.01 44.27
N ALA A 111 5.45 10.93 43.11
CA ALA A 111 4.87 11.32 41.84
C ALA A 111 3.47 10.69 41.72
N PRO A 112 2.43 11.49 41.43
CA PRO A 112 1.07 10.97 41.32
C PRO A 112 1.09 9.81 40.35
N ALA A 113 0.63 8.64 40.80
CA ALA A 113 0.52 7.46 39.96
C ALA A 113 -0.23 7.86 38.68
N GLU A 114 0.45 7.81 37.53
CA GLU A 114 -0.18 8.17 36.26
C GLU A 114 -1.44 7.30 36.13
N PRO A 115 -2.61 7.91 35.87
CA PRO A 115 -3.84 7.15 35.71
C PRO A 115 -3.60 6.14 34.60
N ALA A 116 -3.77 4.86 34.92
CA ALA A 116 -3.60 3.78 33.97
C ALA A 116 -4.50 4.04 32.75
N THR A 117 -3.91 4.59 31.69
CA THR A 117 -4.65 4.91 30.48
C THR A 117 -5.08 3.60 29.85
N ASP A 118 -6.39 3.41 29.75
CA ASP A 118 -7.04 2.29 29.06
C ASP A 118 -6.44 2.12 27.66
N SER A 119 -5.50 1.20 27.52
CA SER A 119 -4.84 0.85 26.27
C SER A 119 -5.27 -0.54 25.81
N ILE A 120 -5.36 -0.71 24.49
CA ILE A 120 -5.76 -1.95 23.84
C ILE A 120 -4.69 -2.31 22.85
N ARG A 121 -4.16 -3.53 22.98
CA ARG A 121 -3.23 -4.08 22.00
C ARG A 121 -4.01 -4.87 20.96
N ALA A 122 -3.92 -4.44 19.71
CA ALA A 122 -4.67 -5.07 18.62
C ALA A 122 -3.87 -5.05 17.30
N PRO A 123 -4.22 -5.89 16.31
CA PRO A 123 -3.63 -5.86 14.97
C PRO A 123 -3.56 -4.45 14.37
N ARG A 124 -2.46 -4.16 13.65
CA ARG A 124 -2.23 -2.90 12.93
C ARG A 124 -3.28 -2.64 11.86
N LEU A 125 -3.95 -3.70 11.39
CA LEU A 125 -5.14 -3.63 10.56
C LEU A 125 -6.19 -2.62 11.08
N TYR A 126 -6.40 -2.56 12.39
CA TYR A 126 -7.42 -1.69 12.98
C TYR A 126 -7.10 -0.20 12.86
N HIS A 127 -5.84 0.18 12.62
CA HIS A 127 -5.49 1.54 12.25
C HIS A 127 -6.18 1.98 10.95
N ILE A 128 -6.35 1.08 9.98
CA ILE A 128 -7.09 1.36 8.74
C ILE A 128 -8.57 1.55 9.03
N ALA A 129 -9.16 0.71 9.89
CA ALA A 129 -10.56 0.84 10.30
C ALA A 129 -10.82 2.18 11.00
N LEU A 130 -9.93 2.58 11.92
CA LEU A 130 -10.00 3.87 12.60
C LEU A 130 -9.85 5.05 11.62
N MET A 131 -8.94 4.95 10.66
CA MET A 131 -8.79 5.96 9.60
C MET A 131 -10.06 6.11 8.75
N ILE A 132 -10.67 4.99 8.34
CA ILE A 132 -11.94 4.98 7.61
C ILE A 132 -13.04 5.67 8.45
N GLU A 133 -13.21 5.29 9.72
CA GLU A 133 -14.23 5.89 10.57
C GLU A 133 -14.05 7.41 10.73
N ARG A 134 -12.82 7.87 10.98
CA ARG A 134 -12.53 9.31 11.12
C ARG A 134 -12.84 10.09 9.84
N MET A 135 -12.52 9.55 8.68
CA MET A 135 -12.79 10.18 7.37
C MET A 135 -14.27 10.18 6.98
N ALA A 136 -15.05 9.23 7.49
CA ALA A 136 -16.49 9.16 7.27
C ALA A 136 -17.30 9.99 8.28
N ARG A 137 -16.84 10.13 9.53
CA ARG A 137 -17.55 10.86 10.60
C ARG A 137 -17.28 12.36 10.63
N THR A 138 -16.25 12.82 9.92
CA THR A 138 -15.97 14.24 9.79
C THR A 138 -17.18 14.96 9.20
N SER A 139 -17.63 16.02 9.86
CA SER A 139 -18.91 16.69 9.54
C SER A 139 -18.73 17.70 8.41
N PRO A 140 -19.74 17.92 7.56
CA PRO A 140 -19.72 19.05 6.64
C PRO A 140 -19.70 20.36 7.45
N PRO A 141 -18.98 21.40 6.98
CA PRO A 141 -18.96 22.66 7.69
C PRO A 141 -20.37 23.25 7.74
N PRO A 142 -20.74 23.95 8.82
CA PRO A 142 -22.01 24.66 8.88
C PRO A 142 -22.09 25.65 7.72
N PRO A 143 -23.30 25.88 7.15
CA PRO A 143 -23.47 26.83 6.07
C PRO A 143 -22.89 28.18 6.50
N ALA A 144 -22.02 28.75 5.67
CA ALA A 144 -21.39 30.05 5.92
C ALA A 144 -22.48 31.07 6.24
N THR A 145 -22.59 31.44 7.52
CA THR A 145 -23.57 32.42 7.96
C THR A 145 -23.03 33.78 7.55
N ILE A 146 -23.75 34.48 6.66
CA ILE A 146 -23.30 35.70 5.97
C ILE A 146 -22.96 36.84 6.95
N ASP A 147 -23.38 36.75 8.22
CA ASP A 147 -23.33 37.84 9.20
C ASP A 147 -22.35 37.66 10.36
N SER A 148 -21.54 36.60 10.38
CA SER A 148 -20.59 36.38 11.48
C SER A 148 -19.23 36.97 11.14
N THR A 149 -18.71 37.85 12.01
CA THR A 149 -17.30 38.27 12.11
C THR A 149 -16.34 37.16 11.66
N PRO A 150 -15.25 37.48 10.92
CA PRO A 150 -14.32 36.49 10.40
C PRO A 150 -13.59 35.78 11.55
N THR A 151 -14.21 34.74 12.09
CA THR A 151 -13.55 33.75 12.92
C THR A 151 -12.48 33.12 12.04
N PRO A 152 -11.20 33.08 12.46
CA PRO A 152 -10.17 32.39 11.69
C PRO A 152 -10.69 30.98 11.42
N PRO A 153 -10.69 30.52 10.16
CA PRO A 153 -11.32 29.27 9.81
C PRO A 153 -10.64 28.16 10.61
N THR A 154 -11.32 27.67 11.64
CA THR A 154 -10.96 26.41 12.25
C THR A 154 -10.97 25.41 11.09
N PRO A 155 -9.89 24.68 10.81
CA PRO A 155 -9.84 23.74 9.71
C PRO A 155 -10.81 22.60 10.00
N GLU A 156 -12.08 22.81 9.68
CA GLU A 156 -13.12 21.81 9.81
C GLU A 156 -12.88 20.76 8.74
N LEU A 157 -12.43 19.60 9.21
CA LEU A 157 -12.17 18.45 8.37
C LEU A 157 -13.45 18.04 7.65
N ARG A 158 -13.44 18.15 6.32
CA ARG A 158 -14.58 17.76 5.48
C ARG A 158 -14.67 16.24 5.39
N ARG A 159 -15.89 15.71 5.37
CA ARG A 159 -16.16 14.31 5.03
C ARG A 159 -15.63 14.00 3.64
N THR A 160 -14.80 12.96 3.50
CA THR A 160 -14.18 12.59 2.21
C THR A 160 -14.57 11.22 1.69
N ILE A 161 -15.24 10.42 2.51
CA ILE A 161 -15.78 9.11 2.09
C ILE A 161 -17.27 9.01 2.49
N PRO A 162 -18.05 8.10 1.86
CA PRO A 162 -19.46 7.95 2.17
C PRO A 162 -19.73 7.63 3.64
N ALA A 163 -20.83 8.17 4.19
CA ALA A 163 -21.17 8.02 5.61
C ALA A 163 -21.31 6.55 6.04
N PHE A 164 -21.85 5.71 5.16
CA PHE A 164 -22.04 4.28 5.44
C PHE A 164 -20.74 3.55 5.80
N ALA A 165 -19.58 4.09 5.38
CA ALA A 165 -18.29 3.50 5.69
C ALA A 165 -17.95 3.57 7.20
N ALA A 166 -18.56 4.49 7.97
CA ALA A 166 -18.42 4.59 9.44
C ALA A 166 -19.50 3.84 10.23
N ASP A 167 -20.49 3.24 9.57
CA ASP A 167 -21.65 2.67 10.26
C ASP A 167 -21.31 1.31 10.89
N GLY A 168 -21.57 1.19 12.19
CA GLY A 168 -21.39 -0.06 12.95
C GLY A 168 -19.96 -0.62 12.82
N ARG A 169 -19.86 -1.87 12.35
CA ARG A 169 -18.58 -2.59 12.13
C ARG A 169 -18.07 -2.50 10.68
N THR A 170 -18.69 -1.67 9.84
CA THR A 170 -18.30 -1.51 8.43
C THR A 170 -16.82 -1.14 8.24
N PRO A 171 -16.21 -0.21 9.00
CA PRO A 171 -14.78 0.09 8.87
C PRO A 171 -13.88 -1.12 9.09
N VAL A 172 -14.26 -1.99 10.04
CA VAL A 172 -13.54 -3.22 10.36
C VAL A 172 -13.63 -4.22 9.21
N VAL A 173 -14.83 -4.40 8.64
CA VAL A 173 -15.03 -5.30 7.50
C VAL A 173 -14.25 -4.81 6.27
N LEU A 174 -14.24 -3.51 6.01
CA LEU A 174 -13.48 -2.92 4.90
C LEU A 174 -11.97 -3.09 5.10
N ALA A 175 -11.46 -2.87 6.33
CA ALA A 175 -10.06 -3.08 6.65
C ALA A 175 -9.66 -4.55 6.41
N TRP A 176 -10.43 -5.50 6.94
CA TRP A 176 -10.21 -6.94 6.70
C TRP A 176 -10.29 -7.31 5.23
N SER A 177 -11.25 -6.75 4.49
CA SER A 177 -11.39 -6.98 3.05
C SER A 177 -10.16 -6.53 2.29
N ALA A 178 -9.59 -5.37 2.65
CA ALA A 178 -8.35 -4.89 2.05
C ALA A 178 -7.17 -5.84 2.34
N ALA A 179 -6.96 -6.26 3.59
CA ALA A 179 -5.88 -7.18 3.94
C ALA A 179 -6.00 -8.56 3.28
N ILE A 180 -7.21 -9.14 3.26
CA ILE A 180 -7.48 -10.41 2.57
C ILE A 180 -7.21 -10.26 1.08
N CYS A 181 -7.67 -9.15 0.48
CA CYS A 181 -7.43 -8.85 -0.93
C CYS A 181 -5.93 -8.78 -1.24
N GLU A 182 -5.12 -8.07 -0.44
CA GLU A 182 -3.67 -7.97 -0.65
C GLU A 182 -2.98 -9.34 -0.59
N ILE A 183 -3.33 -10.17 0.42
CA ILE A 183 -2.74 -11.50 0.59
C ILE A 183 -3.17 -12.42 -0.55
N ALA A 184 -4.47 -12.53 -0.81
CA ALA A 184 -5.01 -13.44 -1.81
C ALA A 184 -4.57 -13.05 -3.23
N ALA A 185 -4.65 -11.76 -3.57
CA ALA A 185 -4.19 -11.28 -4.88
C ALA A 185 -2.66 -11.37 -5.02
N GLY A 186 -1.90 -11.17 -3.93
CA GLY A 186 -0.45 -11.40 -3.92
C GLY A 186 -0.10 -12.86 -4.24
N VAL A 187 -0.77 -13.82 -3.60
CA VAL A 187 -0.60 -15.26 -3.89
C VAL A 187 -1.03 -15.61 -5.32
N CYS A 188 -2.17 -15.08 -5.77
CA CYS A 188 -2.65 -15.29 -7.14
C CYS A 188 -1.65 -14.76 -8.18
N CYS A 189 -1.08 -13.57 -7.96
CA CYS A 189 -0.03 -13.00 -8.80
C CYS A 189 1.24 -13.87 -8.80
N PHE A 190 1.65 -14.40 -7.65
CA PHE A 190 2.83 -15.25 -7.53
C PHE A 190 2.71 -16.52 -8.38
N ILE A 191 1.58 -17.22 -8.26
CA ILE A 191 1.31 -18.46 -8.99
C ILE A 191 0.97 -18.17 -10.47
N GLY A 192 0.50 -16.96 -10.76
CA GLY A 192 -0.02 -16.59 -12.07
C GLY A 192 -1.41 -17.17 -12.33
N LEU A 193 -2.26 -17.21 -11.30
CA LEU A 193 -3.67 -17.59 -11.40
C LEU A 193 -4.54 -16.33 -11.36
N LEU A 194 -5.49 -16.21 -12.28
CA LEU A 194 -6.38 -15.06 -12.46
C LEU A 194 -5.61 -13.74 -12.43
N THR A 195 -4.45 -13.67 -13.10
CA THR A 195 -3.47 -12.57 -12.93
C THR A 195 -4.09 -11.21 -13.19
N ARG A 196 -4.96 -11.10 -14.19
CA ARG A 196 -5.66 -9.85 -14.52
C ARG A 196 -6.60 -9.42 -13.39
N LEU A 197 -7.39 -10.34 -12.86
CA LEU A 197 -8.32 -10.04 -11.78
C LEU A 197 -7.58 -9.70 -10.49
N ALA A 198 -6.52 -10.45 -10.16
CA ALA A 198 -5.65 -10.16 -9.02
C ALA A 198 -5.01 -8.77 -9.16
N ALA A 199 -4.45 -8.44 -10.33
CA ALA A 199 -3.85 -7.13 -10.59
C ALA A 199 -4.88 -5.98 -10.51
N LEU A 200 -6.11 -6.17 -11.00
CA LEU A 200 -7.22 -5.22 -10.83
C LEU A 200 -7.54 -4.99 -9.35
N SER A 201 -7.59 -6.08 -8.57
CA SER A 201 -7.85 -6.02 -7.14
C SER A 201 -6.77 -5.23 -6.39
N LEU A 202 -5.49 -5.48 -6.70
CA LEU A 202 -4.36 -4.74 -6.15
C LEU A 202 -4.39 -3.25 -6.54
N ALA A 203 -4.75 -2.94 -7.79
CA ALA A 203 -4.93 -1.56 -8.24
C ALA A 203 -6.03 -0.85 -7.43
N GLY A 204 -7.15 -1.53 -7.16
CA GLY A 204 -8.23 -1.00 -6.31
C GLY A 204 -7.78 -0.72 -4.87
N VAL A 205 -7.01 -1.62 -4.26
CA VAL A 205 -6.44 -1.40 -2.91
C VAL A 205 -5.48 -0.22 -2.90
N MET A 206 -4.62 -0.07 -3.92
CA MET A 206 -3.71 1.09 -4.01
C MET A 206 -4.43 2.40 -4.24
N ALA A 207 -5.43 2.43 -5.12
CA ALA A 207 -6.25 3.63 -5.30
C ALA A 207 -6.92 4.04 -3.99
N THR A 208 -7.46 3.06 -3.25
CA THR A 208 -8.06 3.30 -1.92
C THR A 208 -7.03 3.78 -0.90
N ALA A 209 -5.83 3.19 -0.88
CA ALA A 209 -4.77 3.60 0.03
C ALA A 209 -4.29 5.04 -0.25
N ILE A 210 -4.11 5.40 -1.52
CA ILE A 210 -3.77 6.77 -1.95
C ILE A 210 -4.86 7.74 -1.49
N TRP A 211 -6.13 7.37 -1.66
CA TRP A 211 -7.25 8.19 -1.18
C TRP A 211 -7.22 8.37 0.33
N LEU A 212 -7.12 7.28 1.10
CA LEU A 212 -7.20 7.36 2.56
C LEU A 212 -5.99 8.03 3.21
N THR A 213 -4.81 7.94 2.59
CA THR A 213 -3.56 8.42 3.23
C THR A 213 -3.00 9.72 2.67
N GLN A 214 -3.28 10.05 1.41
CA GLN A 214 -2.69 11.22 0.74
C GLN A 214 -3.76 12.22 0.30
N ILE A 215 -4.64 11.81 -0.61
CA ILE A 215 -5.60 12.72 -1.25
C ILE A 215 -6.69 13.17 -0.28
N GLY A 216 -7.31 12.23 0.44
CA GLY A 216 -8.41 12.52 1.34
C GLY A 216 -8.02 13.45 2.49
N PRO A 217 -6.90 13.21 3.21
CA PRO A 217 -6.44 14.15 4.24
C PRO A 217 -6.10 15.55 3.69
N ALA A 218 -5.45 15.63 2.51
CA ALA A 218 -5.14 16.90 1.86
C ALA A 218 -6.41 17.68 1.46
N TYR A 219 -7.40 16.97 0.92
CA TYR A 219 -8.69 17.53 0.55
C TYR A 219 -9.50 17.96 1.79
N ALA A 220 -9.55 17.10 2.82
CA ALA A 220 -10.29 17.36 4.07
C ALA A 220 -9.78 18.60 4.80
N SER A 221 -8.46 18.82 4.79
CA SER A 221 -7.80 19.96 5.43
C SER A 221 -7.88 21.26 4.62
N GLY A 222 -8.37 21.22 3.37
CA GLY A 222 -8.37 22.38 2.47
C GLY A 222 -6.97 22.82 2.02
N SER A 223 -5.93 22.01 2.29
CA SER A 223 -4.54 22.32 1.95
C SER A 223 -4.12 21.79 0.58
N ALA A 224 -5.03 21.12 -0.15
CA ALA A 224 -4.69 20.42 -1.38
C ALA A 224 -4.13 21.32 -2.50
N MET A 225 -2.95 20.98 -3.01
CA MET A 225 -2.39 21.56 -4.23
C MET A 225 -3.06 20.92 -5.46
N PHE A 226 -3.38 21.72 -6.48
CA PHE A 226 -4.13 21.28 -7.68
C PHE A 226 -5.47 20.59 -7.38
N GLY A 227 -6.05 20.83 -6.20
CA GLY A 227 -7.35 20.29 -5.79
C GLY A 227 -7.33 18.88 -5.20
N PHE A 228 -6.24 18.12 -5.28
CA PHE A 228 -6.18 16.75 -4.74
C PHE A 228 -4.82 16.30 -4.17
N LEU A 229 -3.71 16.99 -4.45
CA LEU A 229 -2.39 16.59 -3.96
C LEU A 229 -2.09 17.20 -2.58
N PRO A 230 -1.37 16.50 -1.69
CA PRO A 230 -0.89 17.09 -0.45
C PRO A 230 0.09 18.24 -0.75
N ARG A 231 0.07 19.26 0.10
CA ARG A 231 0.99 20.40 -0.01
C ARG A 231 2.33 20.06 0.64
N HIS A 232 3.28 19.67 -0.19
CA HIS A 232 4.67 19.53 0.16
C HIS A 232 5.52 20.51 -0.64
N GLU A 233 6.74 20.77 -0.19
CA GLU A 233 7.73 21.49 -1.00
C GLU A 233 8.03 20.69 -2.28
N THR A 234 8.06 21.35 -3.44
CA THR A 234 8.08 20.70 -4.77
C THR A 234 9.22 19.69 -4.95
N PHE A 235 10.35 19.90 -4.29
CA PHE A 235 11.54 19.06 -4.41
C PHE A 235 11.91 18.33 -3.10
N ASP A 236 11.03 18.33 -2.10
CA ASP A 236 11.22 17.53 -0.88
C ASP A 236 10.89 16.06 -1.15
N THR A 237 11.91 15.31 -1.57
CA THR A 237 11.78 13.89 -1.93
C THR A 237 11.29 13.04 -0.75
N ALA A 238 11.61 13.41 0.49
CA ALA A 238 11.19 12.65 1.67
C ALA A 238 9.68 12.79 1.90
N ALA A 239 9.13 13.99 1.76
CA ALA A 239 7.70 14.23 1.88
C ALA A 239 6.89 13.56 0.75
N TRP A 240 7.40 13.55 -0.48
CA TRP A 240 6.74 12.90 -1.63
C TRP A 240 6.88 11.38 -1.67
N GLN A 241 7.81 10.79 -0.90
CA GLN A 241 8.13 9.36 -0.96
C GLN A 241 6.92 8.44 -0.81
N PRO A 242 6.01 8.63 0.18
CA PRO A 242 4.87 7.73 0.36
C PRO A 242 3.91 7.74 -0.83
N LEU A 243 3.60 8.92 -1.38
CA LEU A 243 2.71 9.05 -2.52
C LEU A 243 3.35 8.45 -3.78
N LEU A 244 4.62 8.77 -4.07
CA LEU A 244 5.33 8.25 -5.24
C LEU A 244 5.45 6.71 -5.18
N TRP A 245 5.71 6.16 -3.99
CA TRP A 245 5.70 4.73 -3.76
C TRP A 245 4.33 4.12 -4.10
N GLN A 246 3.24 4.65 -3.55
CA GLN A 246 1.89 4.14 -3.83
C GLN A 246 1.49 4.26 -5.31
N VAL A 247 1.82 5.38 -5.96
CA VAL A 247 1.57 5.60 -7.40
C VAL A 247 2.37 4.61 -8.23
N SER A 248 3.62 4.30 -7.85
CA SER A 248 4.42 3.30 -8.56
C SER A 248 3.81 1.89 -8.45
N LEU A 249 3.29 1.51 -7.29
CA LEU A 249 2.62 0.22 -7.09
C LEU A 249 1.31 0.14 -7.86
N LEU A 250 0.52 1.22 -7.86
CA LEU A 250 -0.69 1.33 -8.68
C LEU A 250 -0.37 1.18 -10.18
N GLY A 251 0.64 1.91 -10.66
CA GLY A 251 1.10 1.83 -12.05
C GLY A 251 1.60 0.44 -12.42
N ALA A 252 2.34 -0.22 -11.53
CA ALA A 252 2.77 -1.61 -11.71
C ALA A 252 1.59 -2.59 -11.76
N SER A 253 0.59 -2.44 -10.88
CA SER A 253 -0.63 -3.26 -10.93
C SER A 253 -1.41 -3.04 -12.23
N LEU A 254 -1.56 -1.80 -12.70
CA LEU A 254 -2.22 -1.50 -13.97
C LEU A 254 -1.44 -2.03 -15.18
N ALA A 255 -0.11 -1.90 -15.18
CA ALA A 255 0.73 -2.48 -16.21
C ALA A 255 0.56 -4.00 -16.28
N LEU A 256 0.50 -4.69 -15.14
CA LEU A 256 0.24 -6.13 -15.09
C LEU A 256 -1.18 -6.49 -15.55
N LEU A 257 -2.19 -5.70 -15.17
CA LEU A 257 -3.57 -5.87 -15.62
C LEU A 257 -3.68 -5.89 -17.15
N PHE A 258 -2.98 -4.98 -17.83
CA PHE A 258 -3.02 -4.87 -19.29
C PHE A 258 -2.09 -5.87 -19.98
N ALA A 259 -0.84 -6.02 -19.52
CA ALA A 259 0.13 -6.96 -20.07
C ALA A 259 -0.31 -8.43 -19.90
N GLY A 260 -1.03 -8.73 -18.81
CA GLY A 260 -1.58 -10.04 -18.53
C GLY A 260 -0.56 -11.03 -17.93
N PRO A 261 -0.92 -12.33 -17.91
CA PRO A 261 -0.23 -13.34 -17.10
C PRO A 261 1.22 -13.72 -17.50
N GLY A 262 1.71 -13.38 -18.70
CA GLY A 262 2.99 -13.87 -19.23
C GLY A 262 2.95 -15.31 -19.78
N LEU A 263 4.12 -15.91 -20.10
CA LEU A 263 4.23 -17.30 -20.61
C LEU A 263 3.96 -18.35 -19.52
N ILE A 264 4.47 -18.11 -18.32
CA ILE A 264 4.54 -19.10 -17.23
C ILE A 264 3.38 -18.82 -16.26
N SER A 265 2.16 -18.98 -16.74
CA SER A 265 0.97 -18.73 -15.92
C SER A 265 -0.02 -19.86 -16.09
N LEU A 266 -0.61 -20.27 -14.97
CA LEU A 266 -1.68 -21.25 -14.94
C LEU A 266 -2.92 -20.76 -15.70
N ASP A 267 -3.10 -19.46 -15.89
CA ASP A 267 -4.17 -18.91 -16.74
C ASP A 267 -4.11 -19.49 -18.15
N ARG A 268 -2.92 -19.80 -18.66
CA ARG A 268 -2.81 -20.46 -19.98
C ARG A 268 -3.32 -21.89 -19.93
N LEU A 269 -3.06 -22.63 -18.86
CA LEU A 269 -3.56 -24.00 -18.73
C LEU A 269 -5.09 -24.04 -18.72
N PHE A 270 -5.75 -23.07 -18.10
CA PHE A 270 -7.22 -23.00 -18.02
C PHE A 270 -7.88 -22.35 -19.25
N PHE A 271 -7.24 -21.37 -19.89
CA PHE A 271 -7.87 -20.56 -20.96
C PHE A 271 -7.29 -20.74 -22.37
N HIS A 272 -6.11 -21.34 -22.57
CA HIS A 272 -5.68 -21.70 -23.92
C HIS A 272 -6.42 -22.97 -24.37
N ARG A 273 -7.46 -22.78 -25.16
CA ARG A 273 -7.96 -23.86 -26.02
C ARG A 273 -6.90 -24.11 -27.10
N PRO A 274 -6.41 -25.34 -27.28
CA PRO A 274 -5.57 -25.64 -28.43
C PRO A 274 -6.36 -25.21 -29.66
N HIS A 275 -5.79 -24.33 -30.49
CA HIS A 275 -6.30 -24.15 -31.84
C HIS A 275 -6.17 -25.52 -32.47
N SER A 276 -7.29 -26.26 -32.51
CA SER A 276 -7.40 -27.48 -33.28
C SER A 276 -6.96 -27.09 -34.68
N ALA A 277 -5.72 -27.48 -35.02
CA ALA A 277 -5.14 -27.19 -36.30
C ALA A 277 -6.18 -27.65 -37.31
N THR A 278 -6.80 -26.69 -38.00
CA THR A 278 -7.75 -26.98 -39.06
C THR A 278 -6.90 -27.69 -40.09
N ARG A 279 -6.90 -29.03 -40.02
CA ARG A 279 -6.16 -29.89 -40.94
C ARG A 279 -6.63 -29.44 -42.32
N PRO A 280 -5.75 -28.91 -43.19
CA PRO A 280 -6.17 -28.51 -44.52
C PRO A 280 -6.80 -29.75 -45.12
N ALA A 281 -8.10 -29.66 -45.44
CA ALA A 281 -8.81 -30.74 -46.09
C ALA A 281 -8.10 -30.96 -47.42
N THR A 282 -7.30 -32.02 -47.50
CA THR A 282 -6.66 -32.46 -48.73
C THR A 282 -7.80 -32.78 -49.70
N SER A 283 -8.16 -31.83 -50.58
CA SER A 283 -9.08 -32.09 -51.66
C SER A 283 -8.37 -33.03 -52.63
N ALA A 284 -8.62 -34.32 -52.48
CA ALA A 284 -8.30 -35.32 -53.48
C ALA A 284 -9.14 -35.03 -54.73
N GLY A 285 -8.62 -34.17 -55.59
CA GLY A 285 -9.08 -34.03 -56.96
C GLY A 285 -8.53 -35.19 -57.76
N THR A 286 -9.39 -36.17 -58.02
CA THR A 286 -9.17 -37.34 -58.87
C THR A 286 -8.86 -36.91 -60.31
N PRO A 287 -7.84 -37.50 -60.98
CA PRO A 287 -7.59 -37.27 -62.40
C PRO A 287 -8.62 -37.99 -63.27
N ALA A 288 -9.04 -37.33 -64.36
CA ALA A 288 -9.66 -37.94 -65.53
C ALA A 288 -8.80 -37.63 -66.75
#